data_AF-A0A6J7QYL1-F1
#
_entry.id   AF-A0A6J7QYL1-F1
#
_cell.length_a   1.000
_cell.length_b   1.000
_cell.length_c   1.000
_cell.angle_alpha   90.00
_cell.angle_beta   90.00
_cell.angle_gamma   90.00
#
_symmetry.space_group_name_H-M   'P 1'
#
loop_
_entity.id
_entity.type
_entity.pdbx_description
1 polymer ?
#
loop_
_entity_poly.entity_id
_entity_poly.type
_entity_poly.pdbx_seq_one_letter_code
_entity_poly.pdbx_strand_id
1 'polypeptide(L)'
;MILLVSLGITTAISLLVTSGPDLARTSFVVLMLPGLALAALGMFAKEPREGDTRWYLRPSMRVWYRIGGAVLLVTAIYMTQFS
;
A
#
# COMPACT_ATOMS: atom_id res chain seq x y z
N MET A 1 -2.25 -2.80 -10.15
CA MET A 1 -2.40 -3.03 -8.68
C MET A 1 -1.06 -3.14 -7.98
N ILE A 2 -0.07 -3.86 -8.52
CA ILE A 2 1.25 -4.01 -7.89
C ILE A 2 1.99 -2.68 -7.64
N LEU A 3 1.78 -1.69 -8.53
CA LEU A 3 2.35 -0.34 -8.39
C LEU A 3 1.77 0.45 -7.22
N LEU A 4 0.48 0.32 -6.93
CA LEU A 4 -0.18 1.01 -5.81
C LEU A 4 0.21 0.40 -4.47
N VAL A 5 0.37 -0.94 -4.44
CA VAL A 5 0.85 -1.64 -3.26
C VAL A 5 2.32 -1.31 -2.99
N SER A 6 3.16 -1.29 -4.03
CA SER A 6 4.56 -0.85 -3.94
C SER A 6 4.69 0.60 -3.43
N LEU A 7 3.85 1.52 -3.93
CA LEU A 7 3.87 2.91 -3.50
C LEU A 7 3.44 3.08 -2.03
N GLY A 8 2.38 2.39 -1.61
CA GLY A 8 1.90 2.41 -0.22
C GLY A 8 2.90 1.81 0.77
N ILE A 9 3.60 0.77 0.35
CA ILE A 9 4.67 0.16 1.13
C ILE A 9 5.88 1.10 1.21
N THR A 10 6.32 1.66 0.08
CA THR A 10 7.50 2.57 0.05
C THR A 10 7.28 3.81 0.91
N THR A 11 6.08 4.37 0.89
CA THR A 11 5.72 5.52 1.75
C THR A 11 5.68 5.16 3.23
N ALA A 12 5.15 3.99 3.60
CA ALA A 12 5.18 3.50 4.98
C ALA A 12 6.62 3.27 5.48
N ILE A 13 7.47 2.70 4.62
CA ILE A 13 8.90 2.49 4.89
C ILE A 13 9.61 3.83 5.13
N SER A 14 9.41 4.81 4.25
CA SER A 14 10.05 6.12 4.40
C SER A 14 9.63 6.87 5.67
N LEU A 15 8.43 6.64 6.19
CA LEU A 15 7.97 7.22 7.45
C LEU A 15 8.56 6.52 8.69
N LEU A 16 8.96 5.26 8.57
CA LEU A 16 9.52 4.44 9.65
C LEU A 16 11.06 4.50 9.72
N VAL A 17 11.72 4.86 8.63
CA VAL A 17 13.19 4.96 8.56
C VAL A 17 13.63 6.29 9.19
N THR A 18 13.85 6.27 10.50
CA THR A 18 14.44 7.39 11.25
C THR A 18 15.96 7.46 11.04
N SER A 19 16.48 8.66 10.78
CA SER A 19 17.89 8.97 10.55
C SER A 19 18.73 8.80 11.82
N GLY A 20 19.35 7.63 11.99
CA GLY A 20 20.27 7.34 13.10
C GLY A 20 21.20 6.15 12.81
N PRO A 21 22.23 5.88 13.64
CA PRO A 21 23.22 4.81 13.41
C PRO A 21 22.64 3.38 13.35
N ASP A 22 21.41 3.16 13.82
CA ASP A 22 20.63 1.92 13.67
C ASP A 22 19.94 1.76 12.30
N LEU A 23 20.21 2.67 11.35
CA LEU A 23 19.63 2.66 9.99
C LEU A 23 19.87 1.35 9.27
N ALA A 24 21.08 0.79 9.34
CA ALA A 24 21.41 -0.46 8.65
C ALA A 24 20.56 -1.63 9.18
N ARG A 25 20.42 -1.75 10.50
CA ARG A 25 19.63 -2.82 11.13
C ARG A 25 18.13 -2.66 10.83
N THR A 26 17.63 -1.43 10.92
CA THR A 26 16.21 -1.12 10.69
C THR A 26 15.86 -1.30 9.22
N SER A 27 16.71 -0.85 8.29
CA SER A 27 16.46 -0.98 6.85
C SER A 27 16.40 -2.44 6.38
N PHE A 28 17.18 -3.35 6.96
CA PHE A 28 17.06 -4.80 6.68
C PHE A 28 15.67 -5.36 7.04
N VAL A 29 15.16 -5.01 8.22
CA VAL A 29 13.83 -5.46 8.66
C VAL A 29 12.74 -4.82 7.78
N VAL A 30 12.87 -3.52 7.55
CA VAL A 30 11.90 -2.72 6.80
C VAL A 30 11.82 -3.13 5.32
N LEU A 31 12.93 -3.55 4.70
CA LEU A 31 12.94 -4.13 3.34
C LEU A 31 12.20 -5.47 3.25
N MET A 32 12.14 -6.24 4.34
CA MET A 32 11.47 -7.54 4.35
C MET A 32 9.95 -7.43 4.62
N LEU A 33 9.52 -6.36 5.31
CA LEU A 33 8.09 -6.09 5.56
C LEU A 33 7.19 -6.14 4.31
N PRO A 34 7.54 -5.53 3.15
CA PRO A 34 6.77 -5.63 1.92
C PRO A 34 6.40 -7.06 1.53
N GLY A 35 7.41 -7.94 1.48
CA GLY A 35 7.25 -9.32 1.06
C GLY A 35 6.43 -10.11 2.08
N LEU A 36 6.68 -9.85 3.37
CA LEU A 36 5.92 -10.46 4.46
C LEU A 36 4.44 -10.06 4.42
N ALA A 37 4.15 -8.78 4.18
CA ALA A 37 2.78 -8.29 4.07
C ALA A 37 2.05 -8.92 2.87
N LEU A 38 2.72 -9.04 1.72
CA LEU A 38 2.17 -9.73 0.55
C LEU A 38 1.96 -11.22 0.80
N ALA A 39 2.89 -11.90 1.48
CA ALA A 39 2.76 -13.31 1.82
C ALA A 39 1.61 -13.56 2.80
N ALA A 40 1.48 -12.72 3.83
CA ALA A 40 0.36 -12.76 4.76
C ALA A 40 -0.97 -12.50 4.03
N LEU A 41 -1.01 -11.49 3.15
CA LEU A 41 -2.19 -11.24 2.32
C LEU A 41 -2.52 -12.44 1.43
N GLY A 42 -1.53 -13.11 0.81
CA GLY A 42 -1.76 -14.31 0.02
C GLY A 42 -2.31 -15.48 0.84
N MET A 43 -1.86 -15.62 2.11
CA MET A 43 -2.31 -16.67 3.01
C MET A 43 -3.73 -16.44 3.54
N PHE A 44 -4.13 -15.19 3.74
CA PHE A 44 -5.46 -14.82 4.23
C PHE A 44 -6.42 -14.37 3.12
N ALA A 45 -5.96 -14.19 1.89
CA ALA A 45 -6.80 -13.80 0.77
C ALA A 45 -7.69 -14.97 0.36
N LYS A 46 -9.00 -14.71 0.39
CA LYS A 46 -9.99 -15.66 -0.10
C LYS A 46 -9.91 -15.78 -1.62
N GLU A 47 -9.84 -17.01 -2.12
CA GLU A 47 -9.91 -17.27 -3.56
C GLU A 47 -11.27 -16.82 -4.13
N PRO A 48 -11.28 -16.09 -5.25
CA PRO A 48 -12.52 -15.67 -5.88
C PRO A 48 -13.23 -16.89 -6.47
N ARG A 49 -14.50 -17.09 -6.12
CA ARG A 49 -15.35 -18.15 -6.71
C ARG A 49 -15.84 -17.70 -8.09
N GLU A 50 -16.13 -18.65 -8.96
CA GLU A 50 -16.73 -18.35 -10.27
C GLU A 50 -18.06 -17.59 -10.09
N GLY A 51 -18.18 -16.44 -10.75
CA GLY A 51 -19.32 -15.52 -10.61
C GLY A 51 -19.17 -14.46 -9.52
N ASP A 52 -18.11 -14.48 -8.70
CA ASP A 52 -17.90 -13.45 -7.69
C ASP A 52 -17.42 -12.13 -8.34
N THR A 53 -18.11 -11.04 -8.02
CA THR A 53 -17.71 -9.72 -8.51
C THR A 53 -16.51 -9.25 -7.70
N ARG A 54 -15.42 -8.91 -8.41
CA ARG A 54 -14.20 -8.37 -7.78
C ARG A 54 -14.59 -7.25 -6.81
N TRP A 55 -14.01 -7.26 -5.61
CA TRP A 55 -14.40 -6.37 -4.52
C TRP A 55 -14.48 -4.89 -4.95
N TYR A 56 -13.53 -4.42 -5.77
CA TYR A 56 -13.47 -3.06 -6.28
C TYR A 56 -14.54 -2.71 -7.35
N LEU A 57 -15.19 -3.72 -7.95
CA LEU A 57 -16.29 -3.54 -8.91
C LEU A 57 -17.66 -3.54 -8.23
N ARG A 58 -17.74 -3.94 -6.96
CA ARG A 58 -18.99 -3.97 -6.21
C ARG A 58 -19.58 -2.55 -6.12
N PRO A 59 -20.88 -2.35 -6.39
CA PRO A 59 -21.48 -1.02 -6.47
C PRO A 59 -21.29 -0.18 -5.20
N SER A 60 -21.28 -0.81 -4.02
CA SER A 60 -20.99 -0.16 -2.73
C SER A 60 -19.53 0.32 -2.60
N MET A 61 -18.56 -0.43 -3.13
CA MET A 61 -17.13 -0.11 -3.02
C MET A 61 -16.61 0.79 -4.14
N ARG A 62 -17.37 0.96 -5.23
CA ARG A 62 -16.97 1.79 -6.38
C ARG A 62 -16.76 3.26 -5.99
N VAL A 63 -17.60 3.81 -5.13
CA VAL A 63 -17.48 5.21 -4.66
C VAL A 63 -16.24 5.37 -3.78
N TRP A 64 -16.04 4.46 -2.83
CA TRP A 64 -14.86 4.45 -1.96
C TRP A 64 -13.56 4.32 -2.73
N TYR A 65 -13.50 3.47 -3.75
CA TYR A 65 -12.31 3.32 -4.60
C TYR A 65 -11.99 4.62 -5.37
N ARG A 66 -13.01 5.34 -5.86
CA ARG A 66 -12.83 6.61 -6.58
C ARG A 66 -12.39 7.74 -5.65
N ILE A 67 -13.00 7.84 -4.47
CA ILE A 67 -12.62 8.84 -3.46
C ILE A 67 -11.19 8.57 -2.99
N GLY A 68 -10.86 7.31 -2.69
CA GLY A 68 -9.51 6.91 -2.29
C GLY A 68 -8.46 7.34 -3.32
N GLY A 69 -8.70 7.09 -4.61
CA GLY A 69 -7.80 7.53 -5.69
C GLY A 69 -7.64 9.05 -5.78
N ALA A 70 -8.73 9.80 -5.63
CA ALA A 70 -8.69 11.27 -5.64
C ALA A 70 -7.92 11.82 -4.42
N VAL A 71 -8.15 11.27 -3.22
CA VAL A 71 -7.44 11.66 -2.00
C VAL A 71 -5.94 11.39 -2.15
N LEU A 72 -5.57 10.20 -2.63
CA LEU A 72 -4.16 9.81 -2.84
C LEU A 72 -3.47 10.75 -3.84
N LEU A 73 -4.16 11.14 -4.91
CA LEU A 73 -3.66 12.11 -5.89
C LEU A 73 -3.40 13.47 -5.24
N VAL A 74 -4.36 13.99 -4.45
CA VAL A 74 -4.22 15.28 -3.76
C VAL A 74 -3.08 15.23 -2.75
N THR A 75 -2.96 14.15 -1.98
CA THR A 75 -1.86 13.96 -1.03
C THR A 75 -0.51 13.90 -1.72
N ALA A 76 -0.41 13.22 -2.87
CA ALA A 76 0.83 13.14 -3.64
C ALA A 76 1.24 14.53 -4.16
N ILE A 77 0.30 15.28 -4.74
CA ILE A 77 0.54 16.67 -5.18
C ILE A 77 1.00 17.53 -4.01
N TYR A 78 0.33 17.41 -2.86
CA TYR A 78 0.72 18.12 -1.64
C TYR A 78 2.15 17.78 -1.22
N MET A 79 2.51 16.49 -1.11
CA MET A 79 3.88 16.11 -0.75
C MET A 79 4.92 16.61 -1.75
N THR A 80 4.63 16.66 -3.05
CA THR A 80 5.58 17.18 -4.05
C THR A 80 5.75 18.69 -3.98
N GLN A 81 4.70 19.44 -3.61
CA GLN A 81 4.77 20.91 -3.48
C GLN A 81 5.44 21.36 -2.17
N PHE A 82 5.40 20.50 -1.14
CA PHE A 82 5.91 20.80 0.20
C PHE A 82 7.18 20.01 0.58
N SER A 83 7.80 19.31 -0.39
CA SER A 83 9.11 18.65 -0.28
C SER A 83 10.18 19.40 -1.07
#